data_AF-A0A251W8P1-F1
#
_entry.id   AF-A0A251W8P1-F1
#
_cell.length_a   1.000
_cell.length_b   1.000
_cell.length_c   1.000
_cell.angle_alpha   90.00
_cell.angle_beta   90.00
_cell.angle_gamma   90.00
#
_symmetry.space_group_name_H-M   'P 1'
#
loop_
_entity.id
_entity.type
_entity.pdbx_description
1 polymer ?
#
loop_
_entity_poly.entity_id
_entity_poly.type
_entity_poly.pdbx_seq_one_letter_code
_entity_poly.pdbx_strand_id
1 'polypeptide(L)' 'MFLYQWALEEQEPERELFLAVSQDIYIKHFQKPIFQLAVQRNKINLLVYEPSQEVILQWIKP' A
#
# COMPACT_ATOMS: atom_id res chain seq x y z
N MET A 1 9.65 -2.28 -6.68
CA MET A 1 8.72 -2.81 -5.66
C MET A 1 9.19 -4.17 -5.17
N PHE A 2 9.31 -5.20 -6.02
CA PHE A 2 9.78 -6.54 -5.61
C PHE A 2 11.19 -6.59 -5.01
N LEU A 3 12.15 -5.85 -5.57
CA LEU A 3 13.53 -5.81 -5.05
C LEU A 3 13.61 -5.26 -3.61
N TYR A 4 12.75 -4.31 -3.27
CA TYR A 4 12.72 -3.72 -1.93
C TYR A 4 12.09 -4.69 -0.93
N GLN A 5 11.04 -5.39 -1.34
CA GLN A 5 10.40 -6.42 -0.53
C GLN A 5 11.37 -7.56 -0.22
N TRP A 6 12.10 -8.06 -1.22
CA TRP A 6 13.10 -9.12 -1.01
C TRP A 6 14.27 -8.67 -0.13
N ALA A 7 14.75 -7.44 -0.29
CA ALA A 7 15.78 -6.89 0.57
C ALA A 7 15.32 -6.79 2.03
N LEU A 8 14.07 -6.37 2.27
CA LEU A 8 13.47 -6.31 3.60
C LEU A 8 13.26 -7.71 4.20
N GLU A 9 12.79 -8.68 3.41
CA GLU A 9 12.62 -10.07 3.87
C GLU A 9 13.94 -10.70 4.32
N GLU A 10 15.06 -10.36 3.68
CA GLU A 10 16.39 -10.85 4.10
C GLU A 10 16.99 -10.09 5.29
N GLN A 11 16.83 -8.77 5.36
CA GLN A 11 17.53 -7.95 6.36
C GLN A 11 16.71 -7.70 7.62
N GLU A 12 15.40 -7.50 7.48
CA GLU A 12 14.49 -7.12 8.57
C GLU A 12 13.11 -7.80 8.36
N PRO A 13 13.03 -9.14 8.47
CA PRO A 13 11.82 -9.90 8.14
C PRO A 13 10.59 -9.54 8.98
N GLU A 14 10.78 -8.89 10.12
CA GLU A 14 9.67 -8.43 10.99
C GLU A 14 9.03 -7.12 10.49
N ARG A 15 9.63 -6.42 9.52
CA ARG A 15 9.09 -5.15 9.00
C ARG A 15 8.04 -5.39 7.93
N GLU A 16 6.83 -4.91 8.20
CA GLU A 16 5.75 -4.90 7.22
C GLU A 16 5.92 -3.74 6.22
N LEU A 17 6.00 -4.07 4.92
CA LEU A 17 6.05 -3.09 3.83
C LEU A 17 4.63 -2.62 3.47
N PHE A 18 4.44 -1.29 3.41
CA PHE A 18 3.21 -0.66 2.96
C PHE A 18 3.47 0.29 1.79
N LEU A 19 2.57 0.28 0.81
CA LEU A 19 2.54 1.28 -0.25
C LEU A 19 1.65 2.45 0.20
N ALA A 20 2.29 3.60 0.45
CA ALA A 20 1.58 4.82 0.81
C ALA A 20 0.89 5.44 -0.42
N VAL A 21 -0.41 5.72 -0.31
CA VAL A 21 -1.23 6.34 -1.36
C VAL A 21 -2.06 7.47 -0.77
N SER A 22 -2.16 8.59 -1.47
CA SER A 22 -3.02 9.69 -1.02
C SER A 22 -4.50 9.30 -1.16
N GLN A 23 -5.34 9.85 -0.29
CA GLN A 23 -6.79 9.61 -0.30
C GLN A 23 -7.43 9.85 -1.68
N ASP A 24 -7.05 10.94 -2.35
CA ASP A 24 -7.52 11.26 -3.70
C ASP A 24 -7.23 10.17 -4.72
N ILE A 25 -6.00 9.62 -4.69
CA ILE A 25 -5.59 8.55 -5.60
C ILE A 25 -6.31 7.25 -5.25
N TYR A 26 -6.46 6.97 -3.95
CA TYR A 26 -7.17 5.80 -3.48
C TYR A 26 -8.64 5.79 -3.97
N ILE A 27 -9.36 6.90 -3.77
CA ILE A 27 -10.76 7.03 -4.18
C ILE A 27 -10.90 6.98 -5.72
N LYS A 28 -10.06 7.70 -6.47
CA LYS A 28 -10.19 7.81 -7.93
C LYS A 28 -9.73 6.57 -8.70
N HIS A 29 -8.72 5.85 -8.19
CA HIS A 29 -8.06 4.78 -8.94
C HIS A 29 -8.16 3.41 -8.28
N PHE A 30 -7.99 3.31 -6.95
CA PHE A 30 -7.95 2.01 -6.26
C PHE A 30 -9.33 1.38 -6.04
N GLN A 31 -10.41 2.13 -6.26
CA GLN A 31 -11.76 1.55 -6.35
C GLN A 31 -12.01 0.80 -7.67
N LYS A 32 -11.14 0.95 -8.68
CA LYS A 32 -11.31 0.25 -9.95
C LYS A 32 -10.92 -1.24 -9.80
N PRO A 33 -11.66 -2.17 -10.42
CA PRO A 33 -11.46 -3.62 -10.24
C PRO A 33 -10.03 -4.09 -10.53
N ILE A 34 -9.37 -3.51 -11.53
CA ILE A 34 -7.99 -3.90 -11.91
C ILE A 34 -6.96 -3.60 -10.81
N PHE A 35 -7.14 -2.50 -10.08
CA PHE A 35 -6.24 -2.15 -8.98
C PHE A 35 -6.51 -3.02 -7.76
N GLN A 36 -7.78 -3.28 -7.43
CA GLN A 36 -8.12 -4.24 -6.37
C GLN A 36 -7.56 -5.64 -6.65
N LEU A 37 -7.71 -6.12 -7.89
CA LEU A 37 -7.16 -7.40 -8.32
C LEU A 37 -5.63 -7.44 -8.17
N ALA A 38 -4.93 -6.37 -8.56
CA ALA A 38 -3.48 -6.28 -8.44
C ALA A 38 -3.03 -6.26 -6.97
N VAL A 39 -3.73 -5.52 -6.10
CA VAL A 39 -3.45 -5.44 -4.66
C VAL A 39 -3.63 -6.80 -3.99
N GLN A 40 -4.75 -7.47 -4.24
CA GLN A 40 -5.03 -8.79 -3.68
C GLN A 40 -4.04 -9.85 -4.19
N ARG A 41 -3.80 -9.91 -5.51
CA ARG A 41 -2.94 -10.93 -6.11
C ARG A 41 -1.49 -10.82 -5.66
N ASN A 42 -0.99 -9.60 -5.47
CA ASN A 42 0.39 -9.35 -5.05
C ASN A 42 0.54 -9.16 -3.54
N LYS A 43 -0.54 -9.34 -2.76
CA LYS A 43 -0.57 -9.13 -1.31
C LYS A 43 0.08 -7.81 -0.87
N ILE A 44 -0.30 -6.72 -1.55
CA ILE A 44 0.25 -5.39 -1.26
C ILE A 44 -0.54 -4.78 -0.11
N ASN A 45 0.13 -4.45 0.99
CA ASN A 45 -0.48 -3.63 2.03
C ASN A 45 -0.52 -2.16 1.60
N LEU A 46 -1.63 -1.46 1.85
CA LEU A 46 -1.79 -0.04 1.51
C LEU A 46 -1.88 0.80 2.78
N LEU A 47 -1.28 1.98 2.73
CA LEU A 47 -1.42 3.04 3.73
C LEU A 47 -2.04 4.24 3.04
N VAL A 48 -3.27 4.58 3.42
CA VAL A 48 -3.97 5.75 2.86
C VAL A 48 -3.73 6.94 3.78
N TYR A 49 -3.22 8.03 3.22
CA TYR A 49 -2.97 9.27 3.96
C TYR A 49 -3.65 10.49 3.30
N GLU A 50 -3.90 11.53 4.09
CA GLU A 50 -4.38 12.82 3.59
C GLU A 50 -3.19 13.80 3.50
N PRO A 51 -2.76 14.21 2.30
CA PRO A 51 -1.58 15.08 2.16
C PRO A 51 -1.75 16.45 2.83
N SER A 52 -2.97 16.99 2.84
CA SER A 52 -3.24 18.34 3.37
C SER A 52 -3.18 18.43 4.89
N GLN A 53 -3.56 17.36 5.58
CA GLN A 53 -3.56 17.28 7.05
C GLN A 53 -2.35 16.51 7.59
N GLU A 54 -1.57 15.87 6.71
CA GLU A 54 -0.43 15.00 7.05
C GLU A 54 -0.81 13.87 8.01
N VAL A 55 -2.05 13.37 7.91
CA VAL A 55 -2.57 12.29 8.75
C VAL A 55 -2.70 10.98 7.98
N ILE A 56 -2.47 9.88 8.69
CA ILE A 56 -2.78 8.54 8.19
C ILE A 56 -4.27 8.29 8.42
N LEU A 57 -5.00 8.01 7.35
CA LEU A 57 -6.43 7.75 7.41
C LEU A 57 -6.72 6.26 7.63
N GLN A 58 -6.03 5.38 6.89
CA GLN A 58 -6.34 3.95 6.90
C GLN A 58 -5.12 3.08 6.61
N TRP A 59 -5.13 1.89 7.22
CA TRP A 59 -4.22 0.78 6.92
C TRP A 59 -5.06 -0.34 6.32
N ILE A 60 -4.73 -0.76 5.11
CA ILE A 60 -5.49 -1.79 4.38
C ILE A 60 -4.57 -2.97 4.12
N LYS A 61 -4.96 -4.12 4.65
CA LYS A 61 -4.31 -5.40 4.38
C LYS A 61 -5.14 -6.15 3.30
N PRO A 62 -4.48 -6.79 2.33
CA PRO A 62 -5.10 -7.49 1.20
C PRO A 62 -5.84 -8.77 1.61
#